data_AF-A0AAV3Y4R0-F1
#
_entry.id   AF-A0AAV3Y4R0-F1
#
_cell.length_a   1.000
_cell.length_b   1.000
_cell.length_c   1.000
_cell.angle_alpha   90.00
_cell.angle_beta   90.00
_cell.angle_gamma   90.00
#
_symmetry.space_group_name_H-M   'P 1'
#
loop_
_entity.id
_entity.type
_entity.pdbx_description
1 polymer ?
#
loop_
_entity_poly.entity_id
_entity_poly.type
_entity_poly.pdbx_seq_one_letter_code
_entity_poly.pdbx_strand_id
1 'polypeptide(L)'
;MKPVAVKDYTTNNNMAGVNHCDQMTVYYPFARQTVVWWKKLAFHTHNDPNTHTFQHLTAHTQQKNTSNFCNVCLLCTGKCSCSCPGFTTTSASQRRPTVDSHFSSPIMNGDKKVQQACIVCYAKAVAQGQAHKELKNSRKQAQYQCEPCGKALCIHPCFMIYHFKQDYTV
;
A
#
# COMPACT_ATOMS: atom_id res chain seq x y z
N MET A 1 -25.32 -32.91 44.79
CA MET A 1 -25.65 -31.60 44.21
C MET A 1 -24.44 -30.68 44.32
N LYS A 2 -24.10 -29.90 43.28
CA LYS A 2 -23.05 -28.87 43.38
C LYS A 2 -23.55 -27.71 44.28
N PRO A 3 -22.69 -27.12 45.13
CA PRO A 3 -23.09 -26.02 46.00
C PRO A 3 -23.52 -24.79 45.18
N VAL A 4 -24.42 -23.99 45.73
CA VAL A 4 -25.04 -22.83 45.05
C VAL A 4 -23.96 -21.87 44.53
N ALA A 5 -22.95 -21.55 45.34
CA ALA A 5 -21.83 -20.71 44.92
C ALA A 5 -21.08 -21.25 43.68
N VAL A 6 -20.92 -22.58 43.57
CA VAL A 6 -20.28 -23.21 42.40
C VAL A 6 -21.22 -23.20 41.20
N LYS A 7 -22.53 -23.36 41.41
CA LYS A 7 -23.52 -23.23 40.34
C LYS A 7 -23.59 -21.81 39.82
N ASP A 8 -23.55 -20.80 40.67
CA ASP A 8 -23.56 -19.39 40.23
C ASP A 8 -22.30 -19.04 39.44
N TYR A 9 -21.15 -19.58 39.84
CA TYR A 9 -19.89 -19.43 39.11
C TYR A 9 -19.91 -20.13 37.73
N THR A 10 -20.46 -21.35 37.64
CA THR A 10 -20.39 -22.19 36.43
C THR A 10 -21.59 -22.11 35.50
N THR A 11 -22.78 -21.83 36.04
CA THR A 11 -24.08 -21.93 35.34
C THR A 11 -24.61 -20.56 34.95
N ASN A 12 -24.31 -19.51 35.73
CA ASN A 12 -24.63 -18.12 35.36
C ASN A 12 -23.57 -17.51 34.43
N ASN A 13 -22.70 -18.34 33.83
CA ASN A 13 -21.76 -17.96 32.77
C ASN A 13 -20.75 -16.85 33.10
N ASN A 14 -20.59 -16.47 34.37
CA ASN A 14 -19.73 -15.35 34.78
C ASN A 14 -18.24 -15.59 34.51
N MET A 15 -17.82 -16.84 34.30
CA MET A 15 -16.42 -17.22 34.11
C MET A 15 -16.03 -17.46 32.66
N ALA A 16 -17.01 -17.53 31.75
CA ALA A 16 -16.76 -17.84 30.35
C ALA A 16 -16.14 -16.66 29.58
N GLY A 17 -16.27 -15.43 30.09
CA GLY A 17 -15.84 -14.22 29.38
C GLY A 17 -14.33 -14.20 29.08
N VAL A 18 -13.50 -14.52 30.06
CA VAL A 18 -12.03 -14.54 29.90
C VAL A 18 -11.61 -15.63 28.92
N ASN A 19 -12.12 -16.85 29.10
CA ASN A 19 -11.83 -17.98 28.20
C ASN A 19 -12.28 -17.71 26.77
N HIS A 20 -13.42 -17.04 26.58
CA HIS A 20 -13.92 -16.70 25.26
C HIS A 20 -13.07 -15.60 24.58
N CYS A 21 -12.58 -14.62 25.34
CA CYS A 21 -11.66 -13.59 24.85
C CYS A 21 -10.31 -14.19 24.42
N ASP A 22 -9.74 -15.07 25.26
CA ASP A 22 -8.49 -15.78 24.96
C ASP A 22 -8.65 -16.66 23.71
N GLN A 23 -9.76 -17.40 23.62
CA GLN A 23 -10.11 -18.20 22.45
C GLN A 23 -10.19 -17.36 21.16
N MET A 24 -10.80 -16.17 21.21
CA MET A 24 -10.90 -15.29 20.04
C MET A 24 -9.53 -14.79 19.54
N THR A 25 -8.63 -14.54 20.49
CA THR A 25 -7.26 -14.07 20.22
C THR A 25 -6.43 -15.15 19.51
N VAL A 26 -6.71 -16.42 19.80
CA VAL A 26 -6.08 -17.58 19.13
C VAL A 26 -6.60 -17.76 17.70
N TYR A 27 -7.87 -17.44 17.41
CA TYR A 27 -8.45 -17.62 16.07
C TYR A 27 -7.92 -16.62 15.03
N TYR A 28 -7.56 -15.40 15.44
CA TYR A 28 -7.04 -14.36 14.55
C TYR A 28 -5.67 -13.86 15.02
N PRO A 29 -4.63 -14.71 14.98
CA PRO A 29 -3.34 -14.35 15.53
C PRO A 29 -2.62 -13.37 14.60
N PHE A 30 -2.41 -12.13 15.04
CA PHE A 30 -1.40 -11.25 14.45
C PHE A 30 -0.01 -11.62 15.04
N ALA A 31 0.39 -12.88 14.86
CA ALA A 31 1.60 -13.42 15.44
C ALA A 31 2.80 -13.14 14.51
N ARG A 32 3.67 -12.23 14.92
CA ARG A 32 5.04 -12.09 14.37
C ARG A 32 5.98 -12.79 15.34
N GLN A 33 6.80 -13.73 14.85
CA GLN A 33 7.85 -14.33 15.67
C GLN A 33 8.87 -13.24 16.03
N THR A 34 8.87 -12.81 17.30
CA THR A 34 9.83 -11.85 17.82
C THR A 34 10.43 -12.37 19.12
N VAL A 35 11.75 -12.24 19.25
CA VAL A 35 12.49 -12.64 20.47
C VAL A 35 12.45 -11.57 21.55
N VAL A 36 12.01 -10.36 21.22
CA VAL A 36 12.01 -9.20 22.13
C VAL A 36 10.66 -9.08 22.82
N TRP A 37 10.64 -9.22 24.15
CA TRP A 37 9.41 -9.30 24.94
C TRP A 37 8.48 -8.08 24.79
N TRP A 38 9.02 -6.86 24.76
CA TRP A 38 8.18 -5.66 24.59
C TRP A 38 7.44 -5.62 23.24
N LYS A 39 8.02 -6.21 22.18
CA LYS A 39 7.35 -6.31 20.87
C LYS A 39 6.15 -7.26 20.95
N LYS A 40 6.26 -8.35 21.72
CA LYS A 40 5.15 -9.27 21.98
C LYS A 40 4.00 -8.54 22.69
N LEU A 41 4.32 -7.73 23.70
CA LEU A 41 3.33 -6.92 24.41
C LEU A 41 2.63 -5.93 23.46
N ALA A 42 3.39 -5.22 22.62
CA ALA A 42 2.84 -4.27 21.65
C ALA A 42 1.86 -4.94 20.65
N PHE A 43 2.20 -6.13 20.14
CA PHE A 43 1.29 -6.86 19.23
C PHE A 43 0.04 -7.37 19.95
N HIS A 44 0.16 -7.82 21.21
CA HIS A 44 -0.99 -8.24 22.00
C HIS A 44 -1.96 -7.08 22.23
N THR A 45 -1.45 -5.92 22.66
CA THR A 45 -2.27 -4.72 22.89
C THR A 45 -2.97 -4.21 21.63
N HIS A 46 -2.47 -4.56 20.44
CA HIS A 46 -3.09 -4.19 19.18
C HIS A 46 -4.18 -5.18 18.74
N ASN A 47 -4.05 -6.46 19.07
CA ASN A 47 -5.01 -7.50 18.67
C ASN A 47 -6.29 -7.49 19.49
N ASP A 48 -6.19 -7.27 20.80
CA ASP A 48 -7.33 -7.26 21.73
C ASP A 48 -8.45 -6.28 21.34
N PRO A 49 -8.21 -5.00 20.99
CA PRO A 49 -9.29 -4.10 20.61
C PRO A 49 -9.97 -4.48 19.29
N ASN A 50 -9.25 -5.15 18.38
CA ASN A 50 -9.80 -5.56 17.09
C ASN A 50 -10.81 -6.71 17.25
N THR A 51 -10.57 -7.65 18.18
CA THR A 51 -11.52 -8.73 18.47
C THR A 51 -12.77 -8.19 19.17
N HIS A 52 -12.62 -7.26 20.11
CA HIS A 52 -13.75 -6.63 20.80
C HIS A 52 -14.63 -5.77 19.88
N THR A 53 -14.02 -4.99 18.98
CA THR A 53 -14.76 -4.21 17.98
C THR A 53 -15.52 -5.12 17.00
N PHE A 54 -14.96 -6.25 16.58
CA PHE A 54 -15.66 -7.26 15.77
C PHE A 54 -16.93 -7.78 16.46
N GLN A 55 -16.82 -8.15 17.74
CA GLN A 55 -17.95 -8.65 18.52
C GLN A 55 -19.04 -7.59 18.67
N HIS A 56 -18.64 -6.34 18.96
CA HIS A 56 -19.59 -5.24 19.10
C HIS A 56 -20.34 -4.95 17.79
N LEU A 57 -19.63 -4.98 16.65
CA LEU A 57 -20.23 -4.77 15.34
C LEU A 57 -21.18 -5.90 14.94
N THR A 58 -20.82 -7.15 15.22
CA THR A 58 -21.68 -8.31 14.95
C THR A 58 -22.88 -8.39 15.88
N ALA A 59 -22.78 -7.85 17.10
CA ALA A 59 -23.92 -7.72 18.02
C ALA A 59 -24.90 -6.61 17.61
N HIS A 60 -24.40 -5.47 17.13
CA HIS A 60 -25.24 -4.33 16.72
C HIS A 60 -25.68 -4.39 15.25
N THR A 61 -25.05 -5.21 14.41
CA THR A 61 -25.37 -5.33 12.99
C THR A 61 -25.41 -6.81 12.62
N GLN A 62 -26.57 -7.34 12.24
CA GLN A 62 -26.71 -8.73 11.77
C GLN A 62 -26.00 -9.03 10.42
N GLN A 63 -25.16 -8.13 9.92
CA GLN A 63 -24.45 -8.34 8.66
C GLN A 63 -23.08 -8.96 8.90
N LYS A 64 -23.01 -10.28 8.66
CA LYS A 64 -21.77 -11.07 8.58
C LYS A 64 -21.00 -10.76 7.29
N ASN A 65 -20.69 -9.49 7.03
CA ASN A 65 -19.97 -9.10 5.82
C ASN A 65 -18.51 -8.78 6.17
N THR A 66 -17.63 -9.75 5.88
CA THR A 66 -16.19 -9.75 6.22
C THR A 66 -15.43 -8.53 5.67
N SER A 67 -15.95 -7.90 4.61
CA SER A 67 -15.35 -6.70 3.99
C SER A 67 -15.41 -5.45 4.87
N ASN A 68 -16.38 -5.38 5.81
CA ASN A 68 -16.56 -4.21 6.69
C ASN A 68 -15.56 -4.21 7.86
N PHE A 69 -14.94 -5.35 8.18
CA PHE A 69 -14.00 -5.44 9.31
C PHE A 69 -12.65 -4.77 9.01
N CYS A 70 -12.15 -4.88 7.77
CA CYS A 70 -10.93 -4.17 7.36
C CYS A 70 -11.07 -2.65 7.47
N ASN A 71 -12.26 -2.10 7.21
CA ASN A 71 -12.48 -0.65 7.28
C ASN A 71 -12.46 -0.11 8.73
N VAL A 72 -12.84 -0.93 9.73
CA VAL A 72 -12.86 -0.50 11.14
C VAL A 72 -11.47 -0.55 11.78
N CYS A 73 -10.69 -1.61 11.52
CA CYS A 73 -9.27 -1.65 11.94
C CYS A 73 -8.48 -0.45 11.40
N LEU A 74 -8.77 -0.06 10.15
CA LEU A 74 -8.14 1.09 9.51
C LEU A 74 -8.57 2.43 10.14
N LEU A 75 -9.82 2.54 10.58
CA LEU A 75 -10.34 3.74 11.25
C LEU A 75 -9.68 3.97 12.62
N CYS A 76 -9.38 2.88 13.33
CA CYS A 76 -8.78 2.93 14.68
C CYS A 76 -7.25 3.05 14.66
N THR A 77 -6.58 2.61 13.60
CA THR A 77 -5.11 2.75 13.43
C THR A 77 -4.69 3.96 12.60
N GLY A 78 -5.63 4.61 11.90
CA GLY A 78 -5.35 5.53 10.80
C GLY A 78 -5.84 6.96 10.98
N LYS A 79 -5.80 7.54 12.19
CA LYS A 79 -5.80 9.01 12.33
C LYS A 79 -4.39 9.52 12.61
N CYS A 80 -3.49 9.28 11.65
CA CYS A 80 -2.38 10.22 11.49
C CYS A 80 -2.95 11.45 10.79
N SER A 81 -2.83 12.63 11.40
CA SER A 81 -3.07 13.92 10.76
C SER A 81 -1.98 14.28 9.73
N CYS A 82 -1.02 13.39 9.50
CA CYS A 82 -0.10 13.49 8.39
C CYS A 82 -0.79 12.99 7.12
N SER A 83 -0.73 13.78 6.05
CA SER A 83 -1.22 13.41 4.72
C SER A 83 -0.48 12.18 4.19
N CYS A 84 -0.88 11.00 4.63
CA CYS A 84 -0.42 9.73 4.11
C CYS A 84 -1.37 9.31 2.97
N PRO A 85 -0.91 9.29 1.72
CA PRO A 85 -1.72 8.85 0.60
C PRO A 85 -1.84 7.32 0.65
N GLY A 86 -2.91 6.81 1.24
CA GLY A 86 -3.09 5.36 1.27
C GLY A 86 -4.22 4.82 2.13
N PHE A 87 -5.46 5.25 1.87
CA PHE A 87 -6.62 4.34 1.74
C PHE A 87 -7.89 5.15 1.50
N THR A 88 -8.47 5.03 0.31
CA THR A 88 -9.89 5.32 0.11
C THR A 88 -10.50 4.17 -0.68
N THR A 89 -11.29 3.37 0.01
CA THR A 89 -12.21 2.39 -0.58
C THR A 89 -13.39 3.18 -1.14
N THR A 90 -13.41 3.41 -2.45
CA THR A 90 -14.61 3.86 -3.15
C THR A 90 -14.94 2.90 -4.29
N SER A 91 -16.18 2.45 -4.23
CA SER A 91 -16.97 1.77 -5.23
C SER A 91 -16.82 2.39 -6.62
N ALA A 92 -16.81 1.50 -7.61
CA ALA A 92 -17.07 1.71 -9.03
C ALA A 92 -17.62 3.09 -9.42
N SER A 93 -16.71 4.04 -9.60
CA SER A 93 -16.92 5.18 -10.47
C SER A 93 -15.57 5.48 -11.08
N GLN A 94 -15.55 5.60 -12.41
CA GLN A 94 -14.41 5.83 -13.28
C GLN A 94 -13.24 6.50 -12.56
N ARG A 95 -12.17 5.72 -12.31
CA ARG A 95 -10.88 6.28 -11.92
C ARG A 95 -10.48 7.22 -13.05
N ARG A 96 -10.61 8.53 -12.82
CA ARG A 96 -9.90 9.53 -13.62
C ARG A 96 -8.43 9.11 -13.59
N PRO A 97 -7.72 9.02 -14.72
CA PRO A 97 -6.27 8.87 -14.70
C PRO A 97 -5.74 10.09 -13.96
N THR A 98 -5.32 9.90 -12.71
CA THR A 98 -4.51 10.90 -12.01
C THR A 98 -3.21 11.04 -12.80
N VAL A 99 -2.53 12.16 -12.61
CA VAL A 99 -1.24 12.52 -13.24
C VAL A 99 -0.09 11.53 -12.87
N ASP A 100 -0.41 10.36 -12.30
CA ASP A 100 0.45 9.41 -11.58
C ASP A 100 0.45 7.99 -12.17
N SER A 101 -0.04 7.79 -13.40
CA SER A 101 0.01 6.48 -14.07
C SER A 101 1.09 6.42 -15.16
N HIS A 102 2.26 7.03 -14.91
CA HIS A 102 3.41 6.95 -15.81
C HIS A 102 4.26 5.72 -15.46
N PHE A 103 4.17 4.68 -16.28
CA PHE A 103 4.96 3.46 -16.12
C PHE A 103 5.98 3.31 -17.24
N SER A 104 7.16 2.79 -16.89
CA SER A 104 8.20 2.47 -17.86
C SER A 104 7.88 1.14 -18.53
N SER A 105 7.66 1.16 -19.84
CA SER A 105 7.53 -0.03 -20.68
C SER A 105 8.72 -0.16 -21.61
N PRO A 106 9.16 -1.38 -21.97
CA PRO A 106 10.22 -1.58 -22.94
C PRO A 106 9.79 -1.14 -24.34
N ILE A 107 10.72 -0.59 -25.12
CA ILE A 107 10.50 -0.18 -26.51
C ILE A 107 10.64 -1.41 -27.40
N MET A 108 9.54 -1.85 -28.00
CA MET A 108 9.50 -2.99 -28.90
C MET A 108 9.30 -2.54 -30.35
N ASN A 109 9.98 -3.21 -31.28
CA ASN A 109 9.69 -3.16 -32.71
C ASN A 109 9.47 -4.60 -33.19
N GLY A 110 8.19 -4.99 -33.26
CA GLY A 110 7.81 -6.40 -33.32
C GLY A 110 8.33 -7.15 -32.09
N ASP A 111 8.99 -8.29 -32.32
CA ASP A 111 9.55 -9.13 -31.24
C ASP A 111 10.90 -8.63 -30.70
N LYS A 112 11.49 -7.59 -31.31
CA LYS A 112 12.83 -7.12 -30.98
C LYS A 112 12.78 -5.90 -30.07
N LYS A 113 13.56 -5.94 -29.00
CA LYS A 113 13.84 -4.79 -28.14
C LYS A 113 14.68 -3.78 -28.92
N VAL A 114 14.21 -2.54 -29.03
CA VAL A 114 14.91 -1.45 -29.70
C VAL A 114 15.33 -0.41 -28.68
N GLN A 115 16.37 0.36 -29.01
CA GLN A 115 16.81 1.48 -28.22
C GLN A 115 16.55 2.79 -28.96
N GLN A 116 16.10 3.81 -28.23
CA GLN A 116 15.86 5.16 -28.75
C GLN A 116 16.59 6.20 -27.92
N ALA A 117 16.89 7.38 -28.47
CA ALA A 117 17.62 8.41 -27.73
C ALA A 117 16.80 8.97 -26.56
N CYS A 118 17.41 9.04 -25.37
CA CYS A 118 16.76 9.63 -24.19
C CYS A 118 16.62 11.14 -24.33
N ILE A 119 15.39 11.65 -24.23
CA ILE A 119 15.09 13.08 -24.42
C ILE A 119 15.71 13.98 -23.35
N VAL A 120 15.75 13.53 -22.09
CA VAL A 120 16.34 14.31 -20.98
C VAL A 120 17.86 14.38 -21.10
N CYS A 121 18.51 13.28 -21.48
CA CYS A 121 19.95 13.27 -21.71
C CYS A 121 20.33 14.20 -22.87
N TYR A 122 19.52 14.16 -23.95
CA TYR A 122 19.68 15.06 -25.08
C TYR A 122 19.56 16.53 -24.65
N ALA A 123 18.49 16.88 -23.93
CA ALA A 123 18.28 18.24 -23.44
C ALA A 123 19.41 18.74 -22.54
N LYS A 124 19.93 17.89 -21.64
CA LYS A 124 21.08 18.23 -20.78
C LYS A 124 22.34 18.53 -21.59
N ALA A 125 22.62 17.73 -22.62
CA ALA A 125 23.79 17.91 -23.45
C ALA A 125 23.69 19.16 -24.33
N VAL A 126 22.50 19.52 -24.82
CA VAL A 126 22.26 20.82 -25.48
C VAL A 126 22.48 21.98 -24.50
N ALA A 127 21.95 21.89 -23.28
CA ALA A 127 22.14 22.93 -22.25
C ALA A 127 23.61 23.12 -21.85
N GLN A 128 24.45 22.09 -22.02
CA GLN A 128 25.89 22.14 -21.80
C GLN A 128 26.69 22.71 -22.99
N GLY A 129 26.01 23.12 -24.07
CA GLY A 129 26.67 23.72 -25.24
C GLY A 129 27.41 22.73 -26.13
N GLN A 130 27.10 21.43 -26.03
CA GLN A 130 27.74 20.42 -26.89
C GLN A 130 27.34 20.62 -28.36
N ALA A 131 28.33 20.59 -29.25
CA ALA A 131 28.07 20.71 -30.69
C ALA A 131 27.17 19.56 -31.17
N HIS A 132 26.27 19.82 -32.12
CA HIS A 132 25.28 18.83 -32.59
C HIS A 132 25.93 17.51 -33.10
N LYS A 133 27.15 17.58 -33.63
CA LYS A 133 27.93 16.41 -34.07
C LYS A 133 28.39 15.54 -32.90
N GLU A 134 28.86 16.14 -31.82
CA GLU A 134 29.24 15.43 -30.58
C GLU A 134 28.01 14.86 -29.88
N LEU A 135 26.93 15.63 -29.89
CA LEU A 135 25.63 15.23 -29.36
C LEU A 135 25.09 13.98 -30.04
N LYS A 136 25.28 13.80 -31.35
CA LYS A 136 24.84 12.59 -32.08
C LYS A 136 25.55 11.33 -31.57
N ASN A 137 26.81 11.43 -31.18
CA ASN A 137 27.61 10.30 -30.71
C ASN A 137 27.46 10.05 -29.21
N SER A 138 27.11 11.07 -28.43
CA SER A 138 26.94 10.99 -26.96
C SER A 138 25.50 10.68 -26.51
N ARG A 139 24.53 10.50 -27.43
CA ARG A 139 23.13 10.23 -27.06
C ARG A 139 23.04 8.91 -26.32
N LYS A 140 22.73 8.98 -25.02
CA LYS A 140 22.36 7.79 -24.26
C LYS A 140 21.10 7.17 -24.86
N GLN A 141 21.21 5.91 -25.25
CA GLN A 141 20.09 5.15 -25.76
C GLN A 141 19.31 4.53 -24.59
N ALA A 142 18.00 4.69 -24.59
CA ALA A 142 17.05 4.14 -23.65
C ALA A 142 16.33 2.95 -24.28
N GLN A 143 16.21 1.87 -23.51
CA GLN A 143 15.42 0.68 -23.85
C GLN A 143 13.95 0.79 -23.40
N TYR A 144 13.64 1.80 -22.59
CA TYR A 144 12.35 1.99 -21.96
C TYR A 144 11.76 3.32 -22.38
N GLN A 145 10.44 3.37 -22.48
CA GLN A 145 9.65 4.55 -22.74
C GLN A 145 8.56 4.69 -21.69
N CYS A 146 8.07 5.90 -21.51
CA CYS A 146 6.85 6.12 -20.78
C CYS A 146 5.67 5.85 -21.73
N GLU A 147 4.86 4.84 -21.44
CA GLU A 147 3.72 4.41 -22.28
C GLU A 147 2.72 5.55 -22.56
N PRO A 148 2.22 6.30 -21.55
CA PRO A 148 1.30 7.41 -21.82
C PRO A 148 1.95 8.61 -22.53
N CYS A 149 3.27 8.80 -22.43
CA CYS A 149 3.94 9.95 -23.07
C CYS A 149 4.58 9.62 -24.43
N GLY A 150 4.79 8.34 -24.74
CA GLY A 150 5.52 7.89 -25.94
C GLY A 150 6.95 8.42 -26.02
N LYS A 151 7.58 8.77 -24.89
CA LYS A 151 8.96 9.31 -24.85
C LYS A 151 9.93 8.27 -24.30
N ALA A 152 11.03 8.07 -25.03
CA ALA A 152 12.15 7.25 -24.60
C ALA A 152 12.95 7.93 -23.48
N LEU A 153 13.09 7.24 -22.35
CA LEU A 153 13.66 7.78 -21.12
C LEU A 153 14.53 6.72 -20.44
N CYS A 154 15.69 7.11 -19.91
CA CYS A 154 16.45 6.23 -19.02
C CYS A 154 15.63 5.98 -17.73
N ILE A 155 15.56 4.73 -17.25
CA ILE A 155 14.77 4.33 -16.06
C ILE A 155 15.03 5.24 -14.87
N HIS A 156 16.29 5.55 -14.59
CA HIS A 156 16.69 6.47 -13.52
C HIS A 156 17.96 7.23 -13.94
N PRO A 157 18.11 8.54 -13.66
CA PRO A 157 17.16 9.46 -13.02
C PRO A 157 16.23 10.17 -14.02
N CYS A 158 16.35 9.91 -15.32
CA CYS A 158 15.69 10.71 -16.36
C CYS A 158 14.17 10.56 -16.35
N PHE A 159 13.66 9.35 -16.10
CA PHE A 159 12.22 9.10 -16.00
C PHE A 159 11.56 9.98 -14.93
N MET A 160 12.13 10.00 -13.73
CA MET A 160 11.65 10.86 -12.63
C MET A 160 11.75 12.34 -12.98
N ILE A 161 12.89 12.78 -13.53
CA ILE A 161 13.11 14.19 -13.89
C ILE A 161 12.08 14.67 -14.93
N TYR A 162 11.78 13.84 -15.93
CA TYR A 162 10.83 14.18 -17.00
C TYR A 162 9.40 14.34 -16.48
N HIS A 163 8.97 13.50 -15.54
CA HIS A 163 7.61 13.56 -14.98
C HIS A 163 7.46 14.55 -13.82
N PHE A 164 8.53 14.81 -13.07
CA PHE A 164 8.47 15.64 -11.87
C PHE A 164 8.66 17.14 -12.14
N LYS A 165 9.46 17.51 -13.14
CA LYS A 165 9.60 18.93 -13.51
C LYS A 165 8.55 19.28 -14.55
N GLN A 166 7.64 20.19 -14.19
CA GLN A 166 6.53 20.66 -15.03
C GLN A 166 6.96 21.33 -16.36
N ASP A 167 8.27 21.53 -16.59
CA ASP A 167 8.84 22.27 -17.73
C ASP A 167 9.56 21.42 -18.81
N TYR A 168 9.36 20.09 -18.88
CA TYR A 168 9.88 19.28 -20.00
C TYR A 168 8.88 19.12 -21.16
N THR A 169 7.98 20.09 -21.33
CA THR A 169 7.16 20.22 -22.53
C THR A 169 8.04 20.71 -23.67
N VAL A 170 8.33 19.80 -24.61
CA VAL A 170 8.96 20.12 -25.91
C VAL A 170 7.87 20.49 -26.90
#